data_AF-A0A7S1MR65-F1
#
_entry.id   AF-A0A7S1MR65-F1
#
_cell.length_a   1.000
_cell.length_b   1.000
_cell.length_c   1.000
_cell.angle_alpha   90.00
_cell.angle_beta   90.00
_cell.angle_gamma   90.00
#
_symmetry.space_group_name_H-M   'P 1'
#
loop_
_entity.id
_entity.type
_entity.pdbx_description
1 polymer ?
#
loop_
_entity_poly.entity_id
_entity_poly.type
_entity_poly.pdbx_seq_one_letter_code
_entity_poly.pdbx_strand_id
1 'polypeptide(L)'
;DDDDLYAPSYLESMLECLKGHQTAAVTLSTWYDFDVKQTKCGFVDPIALGSADPLELSKGLTRSEQPCVALEARAVPSDADDVLFGYGFSYVHWRVPALSRPYPDAYLGEDVAFITGLRESLGQRCVKLVRDEVGICLHVMHGGNTADSALHRDARPDEVNGLAVWDLTFALPLREAWEASFSPSHIAGQFRH
;
A
#
# COMPACT_ATOMS: atom_id res chain seq x y z
N ASP A 1 -2.08 -5.99 -9.42
CA ASP A 1 -1.91 -5.08 -10.56
C ASP A 1 -0.71 -5.51 -11.37
N ASP A 2 -0.66 -5.20 -12.67
CA ASP A 2 0.47 -5.56 -13.54
C ASP A 2 1.65 -4.58 -13.46
N ASP A 3 1.44 -3.40 -12.86
CA ASP A 3 2.46 -2.37 -12.72
C ASP A 3 3.19 -2.35 -11.36
N ASP A 4 2.67 -3.05 -10.35
CA ASP A 4 3.22 -3.02 -8.98
C ASP A 4 4.35 -4.03 -8.74
N LEU A 5 5.23 -3.71 -7.78
CA LEU A 5 6.30 -4.60 -7.36
C LEU A 5 5.95 -5.26 -6.02
N TYR A 6 6.18 -6.57 -5.96
CA TYR A 6 5.99 -7.38 -4.76
C TYR A 6 7.31 -8.06 -4.40
N ALA A 7 7.80 -7.78 -3.19
CA ALA A 7 9.04 -8.38 -2.68
C ALA A 7 8.93 -9.92 -2.66
N PRO A 8 10.06 -10.66 -2.72
CA PRO A 8 10.03 -12.12 -2.67
C PRO A 8 9.31 -12.68 -1.42
N SER A 9 9.35 -11.95 -0.31
CA SER A 9 8.66 -12.31 0.95
C SER A 9 7.17 -11.94 0.97
N TYR A 10 6.65 -11.19 -0.01
CA TYR A 10 5.30 -10.63 0.01
C TYR A 10 4.23 -11.71 0.27
N LEU A 11 4.22 -12.74 -0.57
CA LEU A 11 3.19 -13.78 -0.48
C LEU A 11 3.32 -14.59 0.82
N GLU A 12 4.53 -14.88 1.28
CA GLU A 12 4.77 -15.58 2.53
C GLU A 12 4.21 -14.78 3.72
N SER A 13 4.58 -13.50 3.83
CA SER A 13 4.10 -12.59 4.88
C SER A 13 2.57 -12.45 4.89
N MET A 14 1.96 -12.28 3.70
CA MET A 14 0.52 -12.14 3.59
C MET A 14 -0.20 -13.46 3.91
N LEU A 15 0.32 -14.60 3.48
CA LEU A 15 -0.24 -15.91 3.82
C LEU A 15 -0.15 -16.20 5.32
N GLU A 16 0.93 -15.80 5.99
CA GLU A 16 1.01 -15.91 7.45
C GLU A 16 -0.08 -15.12 8.15
N CYS A 17 -0.37 -13.90 7.68
CA CYS A 17 -1.46 -13.09 8.21
C CYS A 17 -2.84 -13.68 7.90
N LEU A 18 -3.00 -14.32 6.73
CA LEU A 18 -4.23 -14.97 6.29
C LEU A 18 -4.55 -16.25 7.08
N LYS A 19 -3.54 -16.94 7.64
CA LYS A 19 -3.75 -18.14 8.46
C LYS A 19 -4.65 -17.81 9.67
N GLY A 20 -5.79 -18.50 9.76
CA GLY A 20 -6.75 -18.35 10.84
C GLY A 20 -8.15 -18.77 10.42
N HIS A 21 -8.91 -19.42 11.31
CA HIS A 21 -10.22 -20.01 11.01
C HIS A 21 -11.33 -19.00 10.67
N GLN A 22 -11.07 -17.70 10.82
CA GLN A 22 -12.06 -16.63 10.60
C GLN A 22 -11.61 -15.59 9.58
N THR A 23 -10.44 -15.74 8.96
CA THR A 23 -9.93 -14.78 7.97
C THR A 23 -10.17 -15.31 6.57
N ALA A 24 -10.97 -14.58 5.79
CA ALA A 24 -11.27 -14.85 4.39
C ALA A 24 -10.31 -14.11 3.45
N ALA A 25 -9.87 -12.92 3.83
CA ALA A 25 -8.93 -12.09 3.06
C ALA A 25 -7.99 -11.30 3.98
N VAL A 26 -6.86 -10.88 3.41
CA VAL A 26 -5.93 -9.92 4.00
C VAL A 26 -5.55 -8.90 2.94
N THR A 27 -5.37 -7.66 3.36
CA THR A 27 -4.91 -6.55 2.52
C THR A 27 -3.95 -5.67 3.29
N LEU A 28 -3.11 -4.93 2.56
CA LEU A 28 -2.31 -3.90 3.16
C LEU A 28 -3.19 -2.71 3.59
N SER A 29 -2.84 -2.10 4.72
CA SER A 29 -3.42 -0.83 5.22
C SER A 29 -2.45 0.34 5.13
N THR A 30 -1.20 0.07 4.78
CA THR A 30 -0.17 1.06 4.43
C THR A 30 0.71 0.46 3.36
N TRP A 31 1.32 1.30 2.53
CA TRP A 31 2.21 0.86 1.45
C TRP A 31 3.14 2.00 1.03
N TYR A 32 4.07 1.68 0.15
CA TYR A 32 4.92 2.66 -0.51
C TYR A 32 4.46 2.88 -1.93
N ASP A 33 4.42 4.15 -2.34
CA ASP A 33 4.16 4.56 -3.73
C ASP A 33 5.46 4.97 -4.40
N PHE A 34 5.57 4.73 -5.70
CA PHE A 34 6.63 5.26 -6.55
C PHE A 34 6.07 6.01 -7.75
N ASP A 35 6.21 7.33 -7.77
CA ASP A 35 5.89 8.16 -8.93
C ASP A 35 7.03 8.09 -9.95
N VAL A 36 6.78 7.40 -11.06
CA VAL A 36 7.77 7.22 -12.14
C VAL A 36 8.05 8.55 -12.84
N LYS A 37 7.09 9.47 -12.94
CA LYS A 37 7.26 10.77 -13.60
C LYS A 37 8.11 11.71 -12.74
N GLN A 38 7.88 11.73 -11.43
CA GLN A 38 8.60 12.59 -10.49
C GLN A 38 9.85 11.93 -9.91
N THR A 39 10.06 10.64 -10.13
CA THR A 39 11.11 9.82 -9.49
C THR A 39 11.07 9.93 -7.96
N LYS A 40 9.87 9.96 -7.39
CA LYS A 40 9.66 10.12 -5.95
C LYS A 40 9.05 8.87 -5.35
N CYS A 41 9.47 8.57 -4.13
CA CYS A 41 8.88 7.51 -3.32
C CYS A 41 8.18 8.13 -2.11
N GLY A 42 6.95 7.71 -1.87
CA GLY A 42 6.15 8.17 -0.75
C GLY A 42 5.64 6.99 0.09
N PHE A 43 5.24 7.30 1.31
CA PHE A 43 4.56 6.36 2.19
C PHE A 43 3.09 6.76 2.31
N VAL A 44 2.20 5.79 2.19
CA VAL A 44 0.75 5.99 2.26
C VAL A 44 0.21 5.32 3.51
N ASP A 45 -0.49 6.11 4.34
CA ASP A 45 -1.22 5.64 5.51
C ASP A 45 -2.61 6.29 5.52
N PRO A 46 -3.63 5.62 4.93
CA PRO A 46 -5.00 6.13 4.86
C PRO A 46 -5.62 6.42 6.22
N ILE A 47 -5.27 5.65 7.25
CA ILE A 47 -5.80 5.84 8.61
C ILE A 47 -5.25 7.14 9.19
N ALA A 48 -3.94 7.38 9.01
CA ALA A 48 -3.32 8.61 9.45
C ALA A 48 -3.83 9.83 8.66
N LEU A 49 -4.14 9.69 7.37
CA LEU A 49 -4.77 10.75 6.56
C LEU A 49 -6.20 11.07 7.03
N GLY A 50 -7.01 10.06 7.34
CA GLY A 50 -8.39 10.23 7.82
C GLY A 50 -8.52 10.70 9.28
N SER A 51 -7.45 10.60 10.08
CA SER A 51 -7.42 11.03 11.48
C SER A 51 -6.66 12.34 11.74
N ALA A 52 -5.99 12.90 10.72
CA ALA A 52 -5.26 14.15 10.85
C ALA A 52 -6.17 15.37 10.61
N ASP A 53 -6.28 16.24 11.62
CA ASP A 53 -6.52 17.67 11.40
C ASP A 53 -5.33 18.19 10.56
N PRO A 54 -5.51 18.96 9.46
CA PRO A 54 -4.45 19.30 8.49
C PRO A 54 -3.19 20.01 9.01
N LEU A 55 -3.05 20.22 10.32
CA LEU A 55 -1.96 20.95 10.98
C LEU A 55 -0.95 20.09 11.76
N GLU A 56 -1.17 18.78 11.95
CA GLU A 56 -0.31 17.93 12.81
C GLU A 56 0.68 17.02 12.03
N LEU A 57 0.76 17.12 10.70
CA LEU A 57 1.61 16.26 9.84
C LEU A 57 3.14 16.40 10.02
N SER A 58 3.63 17.12 11.04
CA SER A 58 5.05 17.43 11.22
C SER A 58 5.78 16.67 12.35
N LYS A 59 5.15 15.69 13.00
CA LYS A 59 5.80 14.95 14.11
C LYS A 59 5.84 13.45 13.84
N GLY A 60 7.00 13.00 13.36
CA GLY A 60 7.27 11.62 12.99
C GLY A 60 7.10 10.61 14.11
N LEU A 61 6.55 9.45 13.76
CA LEU A 61 6.55 8.26 14.60
C LEU A 61 7.65 7.29 14.18
N THR A 62 8.28 6.70 15.19
CA THR A 62 9.40 5.77 15.10
C THR A 62 8.95 4.36 14.73
N ARG A 63 9.71 3.74 13.81
CA ARG A 63 9.61 2.37 13.30
C ARG A 63 9.52 1.32 14.42
N SER A 64 8.51 0.46 14.36
CA SER A 64 8.39 -0.73 15.23
C SER A 64 9.02 -1.94 14.52
N GLU A 65 9.86 -2.71 15.22
CA GLU A 65 10.69 -3.79 14.66
C GLU A 65 9.95 -5.14 14.48
N GLN A 66 8.63 -5.14 14.26
CA GLN A 66 7.87 -6.37 14.00
C GLN A 66 7.19 -6.33 12.62
N PRO A 67 7.48 -7.28 11.71
CA PRO A 67 7.08 -7.23 10.31
C PRO A 67 5.58 -7.50 10.05
N CYS A 68 4.78 -7.77 11.07
CA CYS A 68 3.39 -8.16 10.94
C CYS A 68 2.58 -7.83 12.20
N VAL A 69 2.26 -6.55 12.40
CA VAL A 69 1.25 -6.15 13.41
C VAL A 69 -0.10 -6.14 12.72
N ALA A 70 -0.87 -7.21 12.89
CA ALA A 70 -2.28 -7.21 12.50
C ALA A 70 -3.00 -6.15 13.34
N LEU A 71 -3.46 -5.08 12.71
CA LEU A 71 -4.35 -4.14 13.37
C LEU A 71 -5.68 -4.88 13.57
N GLU A 72 -6.03 -5.16 14.83
CA GLU A 72 -7.41 -5.50 15.14
C GLU A 72 -8.27 -4.31 14.73
N ALA A 73 -9.18 -4.53 13.78
CA ALA A 73 -10.08 -3.51 13.25
C ALA A 73 -10.95 -2.93 14.38
N ARG A 74 -10.42 -1.96 15.13
CA ARG A 74 -11.23 -0.96 15.83
C ARG A 74 -12.08 -0.32 14.76
N ALA A 75 -13.38 -0.11 15.05
CA ALA A 75 -14.34 0.44 14.11
C ALA A 75 -13.75 1.69 13.42
N VAL A 76 -13.37 1.51 12.16
CA VAL A 76 -12.84 2.56 11.30
C VAL A 76 -14.05 3.40 10.84
N PRO A 77 -13.96 4.74 10.79
CA PRO A 77 -15.03 5.58 10.24
C PRO A 77 -15.35 5.17 8.80
N SER A 78 -16.63 5.21 8.40
CA SER A 78 -17.10 4.72 7.08
C SER A 78 -16.34 5.31 5.89
N ASP A 79 -15.85 6.54 6.02
CA ASP A 79 -15.19 7.26 4.92
C ASP A 79 -13.73 6.79 4.71
N ALA A 80 -13.14 6.12 5.71
CA ALA A 80 -11.81 5.52 5.59
C ALA A 80 -11.85 4.07 5.06
N ASP A 81 -13.03 3.42 5.07
CA ASP A 81 -13.18 2.06 4.52
C ASP A 81 -12.98 2.05 3.00
N ASP A 82 -13.51 3.04 2.27
CA ASP A 82 -13.34 3.13 0.82
C ASP A 82 -11.87 3.28 0.43
N VAL A 83 -11.08 4.00 1.23
CA VAL A 83 -9.64 4.18 0.98
C VAL A 83 -8.83 2.96 1.44
N LEU A 84 -9.23 2.27 2.51
CA LEU A 84 -8.53 1.07 2.98
C LEU A 84 -8.81 -0.17 2.14
N PHE A 85 -10.00 -0.26 1.57
CA PHE A 85 -10.48 -1.40 0.79
C PHE A 85 -10.74 -1.03 -0.68
N GLY A 86 -10.22 0.10 -1.14
CA GLY A 86 -10.35 0.53 -2.54
C GLY A 86 -9.20 0.15 -3.44
N TYR A 87 -8.12 -0.40 -2.87
CA TYR A 87 -6.91 -0.72 -3.60
C TYR A 87 -6.68 -2.23 -3.65
N GLY A 88 -7.24 -2.87 -4.69
CA GLY A 88 -7.19 -4.33 -4.85
C GLY A 88 -5.82 -4.92 -5.13
N PHE A 89 -4.81 -4.09 -5.41
CA PHE A 89 -3.46 -4.57 -5.71
C PHE A 89 -2.86 -5.44 -4.60
N SER A 90 -3.23 -5.19 -3.34
CA SER A 90 -2.63 -5.88 -2.20
C SER A 90 -3.44 -7.05 -1.63
N TYR A 91 -4.50 -7.49 -2.30
CA TYR A 91 -5.38 -8.51 -1.75
C TYR A 91 -4.80 -9.93 -1.84
N VAL A 92 -4.86 -10.65 -0.72
CA VAL A 92 -4.67 -12.10 -0.67
C VAL A 92 -5.86 -12.72 0.04
N HIS A 93 -6.55 -13.64 -0.63
CA HIS A 93 -7.80 -14.21 -0.10
C HIS A 93 -7.93 -15.70 -0.41
N TRP A 94 -8.71 -16.41 0.42
CA TRP A 94 -9.08 -17.78 0.13
C TRP A 94 -10.05 -17.83 -1.05
N ARG A 95 -9.82 -18.79 -1.95
CA ARG A 95 -10.65 -18.97 -3.15
C ARG A 95 -12.13 -19.22 -2.82
N VAL A 96 -12.41 -20.10 -1.85
CA VAL A 96 -13.79 -20.52 -1.56
C VAL A 96 -14.67 -19.36 -1.07
N PRO A 97 -14.26 -18.58 -0.04
CA PRO A 97 -14.96 -17.35 0.32
C PRO A 97 -15.13 -16.37 -0.85
N ALA A 98 -14.07 -16.13 -1.62
CA ALA A 98 -14.11 -15.17 -2.74
C ALA A 98 -15.10 -15.57 -3.85
N LEU A 99 -15.28 -16.86 -4.11
CA LEU A 99 -16.26 -17.33 -5.10
C LEU A 99 -17.72 -17.13 -4.65
N SER A 100 -17.97 -16.96 -3.34
CA SER A 100 -19.33 -16.66 -2.84
C SER A 100 -19.75 -15.21 -3.08
N ARG A 101 -18.79 -14.31 -3.28
CA ARG A 101 -18.95 -12.88 -3.53
C ARG A 101 -17.94 -12.44 -4.58
N PRO A 102 -18.14 -12.78 -5.86
CA PRO A 102 -17.20 -12.38 -6.91
C PRO A 102 -17.18 -10.86 -7.09
N TYR A 103 -16.09 -10.35 -7.67
CA TYR A 103 -16.00 -8.97 -8.14
C TYR A 103 -17.18 -8.65 -9.07
N PRO A 104 -17.84 -7.49 -8.89
CA PRO A 104 -18.84 -7.06 -9.84
C PRO A 104 -18.19 -6.70 -11.19
N ASP A 105 -18.95 -6.84 -12.27
CA ASP A 105 -18.58 -6.27 -13.57
C ASP A 105 -18.80 -4.75 -13.50
N ALA A 106 -17.75 -4.02 -13.11
CA ALA A 106 -17.75 -2.59 -12.91
C ALA A 106 -16.48 -1.96 -13.48
N TYR A 107 -16.58 -0.71 -13.90
CA TYR A 107 -15.43 0.05 -14.41
C TYR A 107 -14.55 0.63 -13.29
N LEU A 108 -15.13 0.89 -12.11
CA LEU A 108 -14.44 1.44 -10.95
C LEU A 108 -15.13 1.00 -9.66
N GLY A 109 -14.32 0.72 -8.62
CA GLY A 109 -14.79 0.41 -7.28
C GLY A 109 -15.20 -1.04 -7.07
N GLU A 110 -14.85 -1.92 -8.00
CA GLU A 110 -15.02 -3.36 -7.92
C GLU A 110 -14.30 -3.96 -6.70
N ASP A 111 -13.14 -3.40 -6.33
CA ASP A 111 -12.36 -3.82 -5.16
C ASP A 111 -13.07 -3.56 -3.84
N VAL A 112 -13.58 -2.33 -3.67
CA VAL A 112 -14.37 -1.93 -2.49
C VAL A 112 -15.62 -2.80 -2.39
N ALA A 113 -16.31 -3.00 -3.51
CA ALA A 113 -17.52 -3.80 -3.56
C ALA A 113 -17.25 -5.28 -3.19
N PHE A 114 -16.16 -5.84 -3.70
CA PHE A 114 -15.74 -7.21 -3.39
C PHE A 114 -15.45 -7.39 -1.89
N ILE A 115 -14.60 -6.57 -1.30
CA ILE A 115 -14.24 -6.68 0.12
C ILE A 115 -15.44 -6.38 1.02
N THR A 116 -16.22 -5.35 0.70
CA THR A 116 -17.44 -5.03 1.45
C THR A 116 -18.42 -6.20 1.43
N GLY A 117 -18.65 -6.82 0.27
CA GLY A 117 -19.51 -8.00 0.15
C GLY A 117 -19.02 -9.20 0.97
N LEU A 118 -17.70 -9.42 1.06
CA LEU A 118 -17.12 -10.43 1.95
C LEU A 118 -17.37 -10.09 3.43
N ARG A 119 -17.11 -8.84 3.84
CA ARG A 119 -17.31 -8.38 5.23
C ARG A 119 -18.77 -8.44 5.67
N GLU A 120 -19.70 -8.13 4.78
CA GLU A 120 -21.15 -8.24 5.04
C GLU A 120 -21.60 -9.69 5.21
N SER A 121 -21.02 -10.62 4.44
CA SER A 121 -21.44 -12.03 4.44
C SER A 121 -20.78 -12.88 5.52
N LEU A 122 -19.51 -12.62 5.83
CA LEU A 122 -18.70 -13.44 6.75
C LEU A 122 -18.36 -12.71 8.05
N GLY A 123 -18.79 -11.44 8.17
CA GLY A 123 -18.56 -10.58 9.31
C GLY A 123 -17.33 -9.69 9.12
N GLN A 124 -17.35 -8.53 9.77
CA GLN A 124 -16.36 -7.45 9.59
C GLN A 124 -14.91 -7.88 9.82
N ARG A 125 -14.68 -8.87 10.68
CA ARG A 125 -13.34 -9.40 11.00
C ARG A 125 -12.81 -10.43 10.00
N CYS A 126 -13.57 -10.76 8.95
CA CYS A 126 -13.13 -11.72 7.95
C CYS A 126 -12.03 -11.16 7.05
N VAL A 127 -11.82 -9.84 7.06
CA VAL A 127 -10.73 -9.17 6.33
C VAL A 127 -9.76 -8.59 7.33
N LYS A 128 -8.48 -8.98 7.22
CA LYS A 128 -7.40 -8.44 8.05
C LYS A 128 -6.65 -7.33 7.32
N LEU A 129 -6.27 -6.31 8.07
CA LEU A 129 -5.41 -5.22 7.63
C LEU A 129 -3.98 -5.46 8.13
N VAL A 130 -3.01 -5.32 7.23
CA VAL A 130 -1.58 -5.49 7.51
C VAL A 130 -0.85 -4.20 7.17
N ARG A 131 -0.05 -3.69 8.10
CA ARG A 131 0.82 -2.55 7.80
C ARG A 131 2.05 -3.03 7.05
N ASP A 132 2.35 -2.42 5.91
CA ASP A 132 3.64 -2.57 5.25
C ASP A 132 4.64 -1.55 5.82
N GLU A 133 5.49 -2.00 6.73
CA GLU A 133 6.54 -1.18 7.36
C GLU A 133 7.94 -1.43 6.76
N VAL A 134 8.04 -2.39 5.84
CA VAL A 134 9.33 -2.84 5.28
C VAL A 134 9.38 -2.76 3.75
N GLY A 135 8.30 -2.32 3.11
CA GLY A 135 8.21 -2.22 1.66
C GLY A 135 8.14 -3.58 0.98
N ILE A 136 7.26 -4.48 1.46
CA ILE A 136 6.97 -5.73 0.75
C ILE A 136 6.15 -5.50 -0.53
N CYS A 137 5.50 -4.34 -0.66
CA CYS A 137 4.80 -3.91 -1.86
C CYS A 137 5.19 -2.48 -2.21
N LEU A 138 5.44 -2.22 -3.50
CA LEU A 138 5.62 -0.88 -4.04
C LEU A 138 4.58 -0.66 -5.12
N HIS A 139 3.64 0.22 -4.84
CA HIS A 139 2.63 0.63 -5.80
C HIS A 139 3.26 1.61 -6.81
N VAL A 140 3.25 1.26 -8.09
CA VAL A 140 3.93 2.05 -9.11
C VAL A 140 2.94 2.97 -9.80
N MET A 141 3.15 4.27 -9.63
CA MET A 141 2.34 5.32 -10.21
C MET A 141 2.93 5.73 -11.56
N HIS A 142 2.40 5.16 -12.64
CA HIS A 142 2.47 5.81 -13.95
C HIS A 142 1.24 6.71 -14.03
N GLY A 143 1.41 7.98 -14.40
CA GLY A 143 0.33 8.97 -14.29
C GLY A 143 -0.84 8.80 -15.29
N GLY A 144 -1.27 7.56 -15.54
CA GLY A 144 -2.59 7.13 -16.00
C GLY A 144 -3.38 6.29 -14.97
N ASN A 145 -2.86 6.09 -13.75
CA ASN A 145 -3.62 5.44 -12.67
C ASN A 145 -4.88 6.23 -12.31
N THR A 146 -5.98 5.51 -12.02
CA THR A 146 -7.29 6.13 -11.75
C THR A 146 -7.33 6.88 -10.43
N ALA A 147 -6.42 6.58 -9.50
CA ALA A 147 -6.21 7.34 -8.27
C ALA A 147 -5.00 8.28 -8.44
N ASP A 148 -5.17 9.58 -8.16
CA ASP A 148 -4.06 10.52 -7.96
C ASP A 148 -3.35 10.17 -6.64
N SER A 149 -2.03 10.32 -6.57
CA SER A 149 -1.22 9.86 -5.44
C SER A 149 -1.68 10.48 -4.12
N ALA A 150 -2.34 9.69 -3.26
CA ALA A 150 -2.73 10.08 -1.91
C ALA A 150 -1.52 9.94 -0.96
N LEU A 151 -0.42 10.62 -1.28
CA LEU A 151 0.81 10.55 -0.49
C LEU A 151 0.55 11.12 0.90
N HIS A 152 0.71 10.29 1.95
CA HIS A 152 0.70 10.76 3.33
C HIS A 152 1.97 11.56 3.62
N ARG A 153 3.13 11.07 3.16
CA ARG A 153 4.42 11.76 3.28
C ARG A 153 5.41 11.28 2.23
N ASP A 154 6.42 12.09 1.95
CA ASP A 154 7.63 11.63 1.28
C ASP A 154 8.35 10.58 2.16
N ALA A 155 8.82 9.50 1.53
CA ALA A 155 9.60 8.48 2.19
C ALA A 155 11.05 8.97 2.36
N ARG A 156 11.66 8.73 3.53
CA ARG A 156 13.04 9.15 3.80
C ARG A 156 14.00 8.29 2.98
N PRO A 157 15.17 8.80 2.56
CA PRO A 157 16.13 8.02 1.79
C PRO A 157 16.54 6.70 2.44
N ASP A 158 16.74 6.68 3.76
CA ASP A 158 17.09 5.45 4.49
C ASP A 158 15.94 4.43 4.51
N GLU A 159 14.69 4.89 4.49
CA GLU A 159 13.51 4.01 4.40
C GLU A 159 13.40 3.43 2.99
N VAL A 160 13.51 4.28 1.97
CA VAL A 160 13.46 3.84 0.57
C VAL A 160 14.58 2.86 0.29
N ASN A 161 15.81 3.12 0.72
CA ASN A 161 16.92 2.19 0.53
C ASN A 161 16.72 0.83 1.21
N GLY A 162 15.87 0.77 2.24
CA GLY A 162 15.58 -0.44 3.00
C GLY A 162 14.35 -1.21 2.55
N LEU A 163 13.68 -0.81 1.46
CA LEU A 163 12.48 -1.51 0.99
C LEU A 163 12.81 -2.91 0.48
N ALA A 164 12.04 -3.90 0.94
CA ALA A 164 12.22 -5.30 0.55
C ALA A 164 12.02 -5.53 -0.97
N VAL A 165 11.24 -4.69 -1.65
CA VAL A 165 11.11 -4.73 -3.12
C VAL A 165 12.44 -4.52 -3.86
N TRP A 166 13.46 -3.94 -3.24
CA TRP A 166 14.78 -3.75 -3.88
C TRP A 166 15.64 -5.00 -3.95
N ASP A 167 15.23 -6.09 -3.30
CA ASP A 167 15.86 -7.39 -3.50
C ASP A 167 15.53 -7.97 -4.90
N LEU A 168 14.59 -7.35 -5.62
CA LEU A 168 14.24 -7.70 -7.00
C LEU A 168 15.25 -7.08 -7.97
N THR A 169 16.01 -7.92 -8.68
CA THR A 169 16.99 -7.46 -9.67
C THR A 169 16.37 -6.65 -10.81
N PHE A 170 15.12 -6.90 -11.17
CA PHE A 170 14.42 -6.14 -12.22
C PHE A 170 13.90 -4.78 -11.75
N ALA A 171 13.90 -4.52 -10.44
CA ALA A 171 13.55 -3.21 -9.89
C ALA A 171 14.73 -2.21 -9.90
N LEU A 172 15.95 -2.68 -10.24
CA LEU A 172 17.15 -1.85 -10.29
C LEU A 172 16.99 -0.55 -11.11
N PRO A 173 16.34 -0.53 -12.30
CA PRO A 173 16.17 0.72 -13.04
C PRO A 173 15.39 1.80 -12.28
N LEU A 174 14.37 1.40 -11.50
CA LEU A 174 13.58 2.33 -10.69
C LEU A 174 14.41 2.86 -9.51
N ARG A 175 15.18 1.98 -8.88
CA ARG A 175 16.11 2.34 -7.82
C ARG A 175 17.18 3.31 -8.31
N GLU A 176 17.82 3.03 -9.43
CA GLU A 176 18.84 3.89 -10.05
C GLU A 176 18.25 5.26 -10.43
N ALA A 177 17.03 5.29 -11.00
CA ALA A 177 16.35 6.53 -11.33
C ALA A 177 16.07 7.39 -10.09
N TRP A 178 15.64 6.76 -8.99
CA TRP A 178 15.43 7.43 -7.71
C TRP A 178 16.74 7.94 -7.11
N GLU A 179 17.80 7.12 -7.07
CA GLU A 179 19.13 7.53 -6.57
C GLU A 179 19.69 8.72 -7.37
N ALA A 180 19.50 8.73 -8.70
CA ALA A 180 19.94 9.81 -9.58
C ALA A 180 19.24 11.15 -9.29
N SER A 181 18.03 11.15 -8.73
CA SER A 181 17.29 12.36 -8.38
C SER A 181 17.98 13.20 -7.28
N PHE A 182 18.87 12.58 -6.49
CA PHE A 182 19.66 13.25 -5.45
C PHE A 182 21.05 13.70 -5.93
N SER A 183 21.44 13.39 -7.16
CA SER A 183 22.75 13.79 -7.70
C SER A 183 22.84 15.32 -7.83
N PRO A 184 23.97 15.96 -7.48
CA PRO A 184 24.15 17.41 -7.61
C PRO A 184 23.88 17.97 -9.01
N SER A 185 24.05 17.16 -10.04
CA SER A 185 23.77 17.50 -11.44
C SER A 185 22.27 17.64 -11.75
N HIS A 186 21.39 17.00 -10.99
CA HIS A 186 19.94 17.09 -11.16
C HIS A 186 19.37 18.36 -10.49
N ILE A 187 19.89 18.69 -9.30
CA ILE A 187 19.51 19.90 -8.54
C ILE A 187 19.84 21.18 -9.31
N ALA A 188 20.97 21.21 -10.03
CA ALA A 188 21.37 22.36 -10.84
C ALA A 188 20.46 22.63 -12.06
N GLY A 189 19.66 21.65 -12.48
CA GLY A 189 18.71 21.77 -13.60
C GLY A 189 17.38 22.41 -13.22
N GLN A 190 16.95 22.31 -11.95
CA GLN A 190 15.66 22.85 -11.49
C GLN A 190 15.70 24.35 -11.14
N PHE A 191 16.87 24.94 -10.98
CA PHE A 191 17.05 26.38 -10.67
C PHE A 191 17.36 27.27 -11.89
N ARG A 192 17.17 26.76 -13.11
CA ARG A 192 17.26 27.57 -14.34
C ARG A 192 15.88 27.71 -14.99
N HIS A 193 15.03 28.55 -14.40
CA HIS A 193 13.92 29.21 -15.10
C HIS A 193 13.75 30.63 -14.60
#